data_AF-A0A0C2GL91-F1
#
_entry.id   AF-A0A0C2GL91-F1
#
_cell.length_a   1.000
_cell.length_b   1.000
_cell.length_c   1.000
_cell.angle_alpha   90.00
_cell.angle_beta   90.00
_cell.angle_gamma   90.00
#
_symmetry.space_group_name_H-M   'P 1'
#
loop_
_entity.id
_entity.type
_entity.pdbx_description
1 polymer ?
#
loop_
_entity_poly.entity_id
_entity_poly.type
_entity_poly.pdbx_seq_one_letter_code
_entity_poly.pdbx_strand_id
1 'polypeptide(L)'
;MRDGWIIVAFRGTRTKIQLITELIESMSEPKRKLRAGGSVQHYFYVALEAVWKQMNAVTYPNYSIMFTGHSLGGALASLASTIFAHRNPVLKDRIHLITFGQPRVGNFEYAETHNRLVPNSWRIVHKYDLVAHLPACAFQVFSRSCISLFNHSPYHHGTEVWFPSNMTANSVFRICEGTPMFEDNNCSNGYYLHYGVKDHIRYFEHEVSEYGINGCVDPPDSDGLSRLQIIQ
;
A
#
# COMPACT_ATOMS: atom_id res chain seq x y z
N MET A 1 -18.59 8.50 -19.20
CA MET A 1 -17.59 7.42 -19.01
C MET A 1 -16.79 7.28 -20.30
N ARG A 2 -15.78 8.14 -20.46
CA ARG A 2 -14.66 7.85 -21.35
C ARG A 2 -13.56 7.30 -20.43
N ASP A 3 -12.72 6.45 -21.01
CA ASP A 3 -11.53 5.83 -20.42
C ASP A 3 -11.77 4.39 -19.94
N GLY A 4 -11.13 3.44 -20.66
CA GLY A 4 -11.25 2.00 -20.52
C GLY A 4 -10.65 1.45 -19.23
N TRP A 5 -11.11 1.95 -18.08
CA TRP A 5 -10.66 1.57 -16.75
C TRP A 5 -11.83 1.15 -15.85
N ILE A 6 -11.61 0.10 -15.09
CA ILE A 6 -12.42 -0.27 -13.92
C ILE A 6 -11.56 -0.02 -12.70
N ILE A 7 -12.01 0.83 -11.79
CA ILE A 7 -11.29 1.14 -10.56
C ILE A 7 -11.95 0.41 -9.39
N VAL A 8 -11.15 -0.37 -8.69
CA VAL A 8 -11.50 -1.08 -7.47
C VAL A 8 -10.76 -0.43 -6.31
N ALA A 9 -11.48 0.34 -5.49
CA ALA A 9 -10.90 1.00 -4.33
C ALA A 9 -11.34 0.32 -3.03
N PHE A 10 -10.38 -0.02 -2.17
CA PHE A 10 -10.62 -0.52 -0.82
C PHE A 10 -10.35 0.57 0.20
N ARG A 11 -11.30 0.74 1.12
CA ARG A 11 -11.18 1.68 2.23
C ARG A 11 -10.25 1.12 3.31
N GLY A 12 -9.40 1.98 3.87
CA GLY A 12 -8.63 1.70 5.08
C GLY A 12 -9.43 1.89 6.38
N THR A 13 -8.73 1.88 7.52
CA THR A 13 -9.32 2.03 8.86
C THR A 13 -9.88 3.45 9.07
N ARG A 14 -11.00 3.57 9.82
CA ARG A 14 -11.53 4.88 10.25
C ARG A 14 -10.57 5.50 11.26
N THR A 15 -10.02 6.65 10.92
CA THR A 15 -8.90 7.35 11.57
C THR A 15 -8.96 7.45 13.10
N LYS A 16 -8.22 6.56 13.76
CA LYS A 16 -7.54 6.81 15.04
C LYS A 16 -6.18 6.12 14.98
N ILE A 17 -5.10 6.81 15.35
CA ILE A 17 -3.75 6.20 15.47
C ILE A 17 -3.81 4.92 16.32
N GLN A 18 -4.63 4.95 17.37
CA GLN A 18 -4.87 3.80 18.25
C GLN A 18 -5.41 2.57 17.51
N LEU A 19 -6.33 2.74 16.54
CA LEU A 19 -6.86 1.62 15.76
C LEU A 19 -5.82 1.04 14.79
N ILE A 20 -4.84 1.85 14.36
CA ILE A 20 -3.69 1.36 13.58
C ILE A 20 -2.77 0.53 14.48
N THR A 21 -2.57 0.93 15.73
CA THR A 21 -1.78 0.15 16.70
C THR A 21 -2.44 -1.18 17.05
N GLU A 22 -3.73 -1.19 17.36
CA GLU A 22 -4.49 -2.43 17.62
C GLU A 22 -4.48 -3.35 16.39
N LEU A 23 -4.56 -2.77 15.18
CA LEU A 23 -4.41 -3.50 13.93
C LEU A 23 -3.05 -4.21 13.84
N ILE A 24 -1.96 -3.54 14.24
CA ILE A 24 -0.60 -4.12 14.23
C ILE A 24 -0.49 -5.30 15.21
N GLU A 25 -1.08 -5.18 16.40
CA GLU A 25 -1.07 -6.24 17.42
C GLU A 25 -1.79 -7.51 16.94
N SER A 26 -2.88 -7.34 16.17
CA SER A 26 -3.64 -8.46 15.57
C SER A 26 -2.86 -9.25 14.51
N MET A 27 -1.71 -8.73 14.03
CA MET A 27 -0.88 -9.39 13.02
C MET A 27 0.02 -10.50 13.59
N SER A 28 -0.18 -10.86 14.86
CA SER A 28 0.53 -11.93 15.55
C SER A 28 -0.03 -13.33 15.22
N GLU A 29 -1.20 -13.40 14.60
CA GLU A 29 -1.80 -14.67 14.19
C GLU A 29 -1.03 -15.37 13.07
N PRO A 30 -1.03 -16.72 13.01
CA PRO A 30 -0.39 -17.46 11.94
C PRO A 30 -0.90 -17.05 10.55
N LYS A 31 0.02 -16.78 9.63
CA LYS A 31 -0.30 -16.43 8.24
C LYS A 31 -1.19 -17.50 7.58
N ARG A 32 -2.07 -17.07 6.68
CA ARG A 32 -2.90 -17.95 5.84
C ARG A 32 -2.21 -18.23 4.51
N LYS A 33 -2.14 -19.50 4.13
CA LYS A 33 -1.63 -19.91 2.82
C LYS A 33 -2.59 -19.44 1.72
N LEU A 34 -2.07 -18.76 0.71
CA LEU A 34 -2.84 -18.29 -0.44
C LEU A 34 -2.76 -19.30 -1.58
N ARG A 35 -3.89 -19.61 -2.22
CA ARG A 35 -3.93 -20.55 -3.36
C ARG A 35 -3.04 -20.12 -4.53
N ALA A 36 -2.85 -18.82 -4.73
CA ALA A 36 -2.02 -18.27 -5.80
C ALA A 36 -0.50 -18.50 -5.56
N GLY A 37 -0.08 -18.73 -4.32
CA GLY A 37 1.32 -18.85 -3.88
C GLY A 37 1.60 -18.01 -2.63
N GLY A 38 2.48 -18.53 -1.76
CA GLY A 38 2.88 -17.87 -0.52
C GLY A 38 1.84 -17.87 0.60
N SER A 39 2.16 -17.13 1.66
CA SER A 39 1.29 -16.96 2.84
C SER A 39 1.14 -15.49 3.19
N VAL A 40 -0.08 -15.10 3.56
CA VAL A 40 -0.48 -13.71 3.81
C VAL A 40 -0.97 -13.54 5.23
N GLN A 41 -0.92 -12.32 5.76
CA GLN A 41 -1.36 -12.05 7.12
C GLN A 41 -2.84 -12.41 7.29
N HIS A 42 -3.15 -13.17 8.35
CA HIS A 42 -4.49 -13.71 8.59
C HIS A 42 -5.55 -12.62 8.57
N TYR A 43 -5.27 -11.53 9.29
CA TYR A 43 -6.13 -10.36 9.39
C TYR A 43 -6.55 -9.81 8.01
N PHE A 44 -5.58 -9.55 7.12
CA PHE A 44 -5.88 -9.00 5.79
C PHE A 44 -6.70 -9.98 4.93
N TYR A 45 -6.43 -11.29 5.05
CA TYR A 45 -7.17 -12.32 4.33
C TYR A 45 -8.65 -12.33 4.74
N VAL A 46 -8.93 -12.38 6.05
CA VAL A 46 -10.30 -12.39 6.56
C VAL A 46 -11.02 -11.09 6.25
N ALA A 47 -10.35 -9.94 6.41
CA ALA A 47 -10.92 -8.64 6.06
C ALA A 47 -11.31 -8.56 4.58
N LEU A 48 -10.49 -9.10 3.68
CA LEU A 48 -10.83 -9.15 2.26
C LEU A 48 -12.05 -10.05 2.00
N GLU A 49 -12.09 -11.25 2.57
CA GLU A 49 -13.23 -12.18 2.38
C GLU A 49 -14.56 -11.57 2.85
N ALA A 50 -14.54 -10.75 3.90
CA ALA A 50 -15.73 -10.10 4.42
C ALA A 50 -16.29 -9.01 3.49
N VAL A 51 -15.43 -8.28 2.76
CA VAL A 51 -15.84 -7.08 2.00
C VAL A 51 -15.83 -7.27 0.49
N TRP A 52 -15.04 -8.21 -0.04
CA TRP A 52 -14.82 -8.35 -1.46
C TRP A 52 -15.70 -9.42 -2.09
N LYS A 53 -16.68 -8.96 -2.88
CA LYS A 53 -17.41 -9.81 -3.81
C LYS A 53 -16.67 -9.78 -5.15
N GLN A 54 -16.13 -10.92 -5.55
CA GLN A 54 -15.31 -11.01 -6.76
C GLN A 54 -16.11 -10.60 -8.00
N MET A 55 -15.48 -9.79 -8.84
CA MET A 55 -16.05 -9.33 -10.09
C MET A 55 -15.84 -10.38 -11.19
N ASN A 56 -16.82 -10.51 -12.10
CA ASN A 56 -16.64 -11.28 -13.33
C ASN A 56 -16.02 -10.38 -14.40
N ALA A 57 -14.78 -10.67 -14.77
CA ALA A 57 -14.00 -9.86 -15.70
C ALA A 57 -14.45 -9.98 -17.16
N VAL A 58 -15.17 -11.05 -17.50
CA VAL A 58 -15.63 -11.35 -18.87
C VAL A 58 -16.56 -10.26 -19.41
N THR A 59 -17.19 -9.48 -18.54
CA THR A 59 -18.12 -8.40 -18.92
C THR A 59 -17.40 -7.19 -19.55
N TYR A 60 -16.10 -7.03 -19.32
CA TYR A 60 -15.34 -5.85 -19.77
C TYR A 60 -13.99 -6.24 -20.41
N PRO A 61 -14.02 -6.99 -21.51
CA PRO A 61 -12.83 -7.64 -22.07
C PRO A 61 -11.80 -6.66 -22.65
N ASN A 62 -12.11 -5.37 -22.80
CA ASN A 62 -11.21 -4.34 -23.32
C ASN A 62 -10.76 -3.32 -22.27
N TYR A 63 -11.14 -3.49 -21.01
CA TYR A 63 -10.82 -2.54 -19.94
C TYR A 63 -9.56 -2.99 -19.19
N SER A 64 -8.79 -2.01 -18.72
CA SER A 64 -7.79 -2.21 -17.67
C SER A 64 -8.45 -2.11 -16.30
N ILE A 65 -7.89 -2.81 -15.32
CA ILE A 65 -8.45 -2.88 -13.98
C ILE A 65 -7.40 -2.36 -13.01
N MET A 66 -7.74 -1.28 -12.32
CA MET A 66 -6.90 -0.66 -11.29
C MET A 66 -7.42 -1.07 -9.92
N PHE A 67 -6.59 -1.76 -9.14
CA PHE A 67 -6.81 -1.97 -7.73
C PHE A 67 -6.09 -0.88 -6.95
N THR A 68 -6.75 -0.32 -5.94
CA THR A 68 -6.14 0.72 -5.11
C THR A 68 -6.69 0.74 -3.69
N GLY A 69 -5.93 1.37 -2.80
CA GLY A 69 -6.31 1.58 -1.42
C GLY A 69 -5.19 2.21 -0.62
N HIS A 70 -5.57 2.86 0.47
CA HIS A 70 -4.67 3.43 1.47
C HIS A 70 -4.64 2.56 2.72
N SER A 71 -3.49 2.45 3.39
CA SER A 71 -3.34 1.73 4.66
C SER A 71 -3.78 0.26 4.55
N LEU A 72 -4.66 -0.21 5.44
CA LEU A 72 -5.35 -1.49 5.35
C LEU A 72 -5.97 -1.72 3.95
N GLY A 73 -6.61 -0.70 3.37
CA GLY A 73 -7.18 -0.79 2.03
C GLY A 73 -6.13 -1.13 0.98
N GLY A 74 -4.90 -0.65 1.13
CA GLY A 74 -3.77 -1.01 0.28
C GLY A 74 -3.44 -2.51 0.37
N ALA A 75 -3.43 -3.08 1.58
CA ALA A 75 -3.22 -4.52 1.76
C ALA A 75 -4.33 -5.35 1.11
N LEU A 76 -5.60 -4.94 1.29
CA LEU A 76 -6.75 -5.60 0.66
C LEU A 76 -6.69 -5.51 -0.86
N ALA A 77 -6.32 -4.35 -1.41
CA ALA A 77 -6.17 -4.14 -2.85
C ALA A 77 -5.10 -5.07 -3.44
N SER A 78 -3.97 -5.25 -2.74
CA SER A 78 -2.95 -6.20 -3.18
C SER A 78 -3.45 -7.63 -3.19
N LEU A 79 -4.05 -8.12 -2.09
CA LEU A 79 -4.63 -9.45 -2.05
C LEU A 79 -5.68 -9.66 -3.14
N ALA A 80 -6.59 -8.70 -3.32
CA ALA A 80 -7.64 -8.75 -4.33
C ALA A 80 -7.05 -8.84 -5.75
N SER A 81 -6.05 -8.00 -6.06
CA SER A 81 -5.38 -8.00 -7.37
C SER A 81 -4.67 -9.33 -7.64
N THR A 82 -3.94 -9.90 -6.66
CA THR A 82 -3.29 -11.21 -6.79
C THR A 82 -4.31 -12.33 -7.05
N ILE A 83 -5.37 -12.39 -6.24
CA ILE A 83 -6.42 -13.43 -6.36
C ILE A 83 -7.12 -13.30 -7.71
N PHE A 84 -7.41 -12.06 -8.13
CA PHE A 84 -8.08 -11.78 -9.39
C PHE A 84 -7.20 -12.15 -10.59
N ALA A 85 -5.91 -11.76 -10.58
CA ALA A 85 -4.95 -12.12 -11.63
C ALA A 85 -4.73 -13.62 -11.74
N HIS A 86 -4.64 -14.32 -10.61
CA HIS A 86 -4.50 -15.78 -10.58
C HIS A 86 -5.67 -16.50 -11.27
N ARG A 87 -6.90 -15.99 -11.09
CA ARG A 87 -8.11 -16.56 -11.69
C ARG A 87 -8.32 -16.13 -13.15
N ASN A 88 -7.74 -15.00 -13.54
CA ASN A 88 -7.90 -14.42 -14.86
C ASN A 88 -6.53 -14.17 -15.53
N PRO A 89 -5.74 -15.22 -15.79
CA PRO A 89 -4.35 -15.06 -16.27
C PRO A 89 -4.26 -14.30 -17.61
N VAL A 90 -5.29 -14.37 -18.46
CA VAL A 90 -5.38 -13.64 -19.73
C VAL A 90 -5.46 -12.11 -19.56
N LEU A 91 -5.74 -11.64 -18.34
CA LEU A 91 -5.84 -10.21 -18.02
C LEU A 91 -4.60 -9.66 -17.32
N LYS A 92 -3.58 -10.49 -17.09
CA LYS A 92 -2.38 -10.15 -16.30
C LYS A 92 -1.83 -8.75 -16.61
N ASP A 93 -1.60 -8.44 -17.88
CA ASP A 93 -0.95 -7.17 -18.30
C ASP A 93 -1.88 -5.95 -18.21
N ARG A 94 -3.17 -6.18 -17.94
CA ARG A 94 -4.21 -5.14 -17.80
C ARG A 94 -4.61 -4.93 -16.34
N ILE A 95 -4.01 -5.67 -15.41
CA ILE A 95 -4.24 -5.51 -13.98
C ILE A 95 -3.15 -4.60 -13.44
N HIS A 96 -3.57 -3.54 -12.76
CA HIS A 96 -2.71 -2.56 -12.13
C HIS A 96 -3.01 -2.51 -10.64
N LEU A 97 -1.98 -2.25 -9.84
CA LEU A 97 -2.10 -1.95 -8.43
C LEU A 97 -1.34 -0.66 -8.12
N ILE A 98 -2.04 0.30 -7.51
CA ILE A 98 -1.41 1.48 -6.90
C ILE A 98 -1.91 1.59 -5.47
N THR A 99 -1.01 1.61 -4.50
CA THR A 99 -1.39 1.70 -3.08
C THR A 99 -0.64 2.81 -2.36
N PHE A 100 -1.19 3.27 -1.24
CA PHE A 100 -0.64 4.37 -0.44
C PHE A 100 -0.42 3.88 0.99
N GLY A 101 0.81 3.92 1.48
CA GLY A 101 1.13 3.48 2.85
C GLY A 101 0.75 2.02 3.11
N GLN A 102 0.92 1.15 2.11
CA GLN A 102 0.55 -0.26 2.22
C GLN A 102 1.49 -1.00 3.19
N PRO A 103 0.97 -1.72 4.19
CA PRO A 103 1.77 -2.59 5.05
C PRO A 103 2.23 -3.86 4.32
N ARG A 104 3.26 -4.55 4.82
CA ARG A 104 3.70 -5.85 4.31
C ARG A 104 2.57 -6.88 4.41
N VAL A 105 2.12 -7.38 3.27
CA VAL A 105 0.90 -8.20 3.18
C VAL A 105 1.16 -9.69 3.44
N GLY A 106 2.33 -10.20 3.06
CA GLY A 106 2.65 -11.61 3.14
C GLY A 106 4.13 -11.89 3.23
N ASN A 107 4.50 -13.16 3.09
CA ASN A 107 5.88 -13.59 3.08
C ASN A 107 6.56 -13.35 1.71
N PHE A 108 7.85 -13.67 1.61
CA PHE A 108 8.63 -13.51 0.38
C PHE A 108 8.03 -14.25 -0.82
N GLU A 109 7.59 -15.50 -0.64
CA GLU A 109 6.94 -16.27 -1.72
C GLU A 109 5.64 -15.61 -2.20
N TYR A 110 4.86 -15.00 -1.29
CA TYR A 110 3.70 -14.19 -1.69
C TYR A 110 4.15 -12.98 -2.50
N ALA A 111 5.23 -12.31 -2.10
CA ALA A 111 5.73 -11.14 -2.80
C ALA A 111 6.18 -11.47 -4.23
N GLU A 112 6.94 -12.55 -4.42
CA GLU A 112 7.33 -13.05 -5.74
C GLU A 112 6.11 -13.46 -6.58
N THR A 113 5.16 -14.15 -5.96
CA THR A 113 3.90 -14.55 -6.59
C THR A 113 3.11 -13.32 -7.07
N HIS A 114 3.00 -12.29 -6.25
CA HIS A 114 2.33 -11.05 -6.60
C HIS A 114 3.03 -10.38 -7.79
N ASN A 115 4.35 -10.19 -7.73
CA ASN A 115 5.11 -9.53 -8.80
C ASN A 115 4.99 -10.26 -10.15
N ARG A 116 4.92 -11.61 -10.12
CA ARG A 116 4.71 -12.41 -11.32
C ARG A 116 3.29 -12.26 -11.88
N LEU A 117 2.28 -12.09 -11.04
CA LEU A 117 0.87 -12.05 -11.43
C LEU A 117 0.36 -10.64 -11.73
N VAL A 118 0.93 -9.61 -11.11
CA VAL A 118 0.53 -8.20 -11.21
C VAL A 118 1.79 -7.36 -11.42
N PRO A 119 2.37 -7.36 -12.64
CA PRO A 119 3.63 -6.68 -12.90
C PRO A 119 3.51 -5.15 -12.80
N ASN A 120 2.32 -4.60 -13.04
CA ASN A 120 2.06 -3.16 -12.94
C ASN A 120 1.67 -2.77 -11.49
N SER A 121 2.58 -2.97 -10.54
CA SER A 121 2.33 -2.83 -9.11
C SER A 121 3.24 -1.79 -8.45
N TRP A 122 2.65 -0.74 -7.90
CA TRP A 122 3.35 0.41 -7.33
C TRP A 122 2.87 0.69 -5.90
N ARG A 123 3.81 0.85 -4.96
CA ARG A 123 3.51 1.29 -3.59
C ARG A 123 4.04 2.71 -3.40
N ILE A 124 3.16 3.63 -3.11
CA ILE A 124 3.49 5.02 -2.82
C ILE A 124 3.70 5.15 -1.32
N VAL A 125 4.88 5.64 -0.91
CA VAL A 125 5.25 5.81 0.49
C VAL A 125 5.63 7.26 0.75
N HIS A 126 4.96 7.89 1.72
CA HIS A 126 5.24 9.27 2.12
C HIS A 126 6.21 9.30 3.31
N LYS A 127 7.34 9.98 3.14
CA LYS A 127 8.38 10.21 4.15
C LYS A 127 8.69 8.93 4.95
N TYR A 128 8.37 8.94 6.24
CA TYR A 128 8.71 7.90 7.19
C TYR A 128 7.44 7.20 7.68
N ASP A 129 6.47 6.99 6.80
CA ASP A 129 5.21 6.30 7.09
C ASP A 129 5.46 4.94 7.76
N LEU A 130 5.23 4.88 9.07
CA LEU A 130 5.44 3.67 9.88
C LEU A 130 4.64 2.47 9.36
N VAL A 131 3.44 2.67 8.84
CA VAL A 131 2.55 1.56 8.45
C VAL A 131 3.11 0.82 7.25
N ALA A 132 3.78 1.52 6.33
CA ALA A 132 4.47 0.89 5.22
C ALA A 132 5.56 -0.09 5.69
N HIS A 133 6.10 0.09 6.89
CA HIS A 133 7.14 -0.76 7.44
C HIS A 133 6.63 -1.82 8.43
N LEU A 134 5.31 -2.02 8.47
CA LEU A 134 4.70 -3.00 9.34
C LEU A 134 3.98 -4.09 8.55
N PRO A 135 3.89 -5.32 9.08
CA PRO A 135 4.67 -5.82 10.22
C PRO A 135 6.15 -5.85 9.89
N ALA A 136 6.99 -5.77 10.93
CA ALA A 136 8.44 -5.73 10.74
C ALA A 136 8.90 -7.01 10.02
N CYS A 137 9.75 -6.84 9.01
CA CYS A 137 10.51 -7.94 8.44
C CYS A 137 11.54 -8.44 9.47
N ALA A 138 11.94 -9.70 9.37
CA ALA A 138 13.20 -10.15 9.95
C ALA A 138 14.34 -9.36 9.29
N PHE A 139 15.35 -9.00 10.07
CA PHE A 139 16.47 -8.20 9.59
C PHE A 139 17.82 -8.78 10.00
N GLN A 140 18.84 -8.51 9.20
CA GLN A 140 20.23 -8.74 9.60
C GLN A 140 20.63 -7.72 10.68
N VAL A 141 21.16 -8.19 11.81
CA VAL A 141 21.44 -7.35 12.99
C VAL A 141 22.30 -6.12 12.67
N PHE A 142 23.28 -6.26 11.77
CA PHE A 142 24.24 -5.19 11.45
C PHE A 142 23.78 -4.26 10.33
N SER A 143 23.08 -4.76 9.31
CA SER A 143 22.65 -3.96 8.15
C SER A 143 21.21 -3.46 8.27
N ARG A 144 20.43 -4.01 9.22
CA ARG A 144 18.97 -3.83 9.38
C ARG A 144 18.16 -4.03 8.09
N SER A 145 18.77 -4.66 7.10
CA SER A 145 18.12 -4.98 5.83
C SER A 145 17.14 -6.12 6.02
N CYS A 146 15.97 -6.00 5.42
CA CYS A 146 14.97 -7.06 5.42
C CYS A 146 15.53 -8.34 4.80
N ILE A 147 15.26 -9.47 5.45
CA ILE A 147 15.59 -10.80 4.94
C ILE A 147 14.34 -11.67 4.90
N SER A 148 14.31 -12.56 3.91
CA SER A 148 13.27 -13.59 3.73
C SER A 148 13.49 -14.79 4.65
N LEU A 149 13.70 -14.56 5.95
CA LEU A 149 14.05 -15.59 6.93
C LEU A 149 13.07 -16.78 6.87
N PHE A 150 13.58 -17.93 6.39
CA PHE A 150 12.84 -19.18 6.15
C PHE A 150 11.48 -19.00 5.44
N ASN A 151 11.34 -17.96 4.61
CA ASN A 151 10.07 -17.60 3.95
C ASN A 151 8.90 -17.38 4.93
N HIS A 152 9.17 -17.04 6.19
CA HIS A 152 8.14 -16.71 7.19
C HIS A 152 8.04 -15.20 7.44
N SER A 153 9.16 -14.49 7.27
CA SER A 153 9.27 -13.05 7.43
C SER A 153 8.33 -12.30 6.48
N PRO A 154 7.58 -11.29 6.96
CA PRO A 154 6.87 -10.36 6.09
C PRO A 154 7.81 -9.68 5.09
N TYR A 155 7.38 -9.55 3.84
CA TYR A 155 8.19 -8.98 2.78
C TYR A 155 7.31 -8.24 1.76
N HIS A 156 7.78 -7.10 1.26
CA HIS A 156 7.08 -6.29 0.28
C HIS A 156 7.15 -6.85 -1.14
N HIS A 157 6.10 -6.57 -1.90
CA HIS A 157 6.03 -6.75 -3.34
C HIS A 157 5.90 -5.39 -4.04
N GLY A 158 5.94 -5.38 -5.36
CA GLY A 158 5.77 -4.20 -6.20
C GLY A 158 6.94 -3.22 -6.08
N THR A 159 6.98 -2.24 -6.97
CA THR A 159 8.01 -1.19 -6.94
C THR A 159 7.59 -0.07 -6.00
N GLU A 160 8.48 0.31 -5.08
CA GLU A 160 8.20 1.45 -4.20
C GLU A 160 8.50 2.76 -4.94
N VAL A 161 7.59 3.71 -4.78
CA VAL A 161 7.77 5.12 -5.16
C VAL A 161 7.77 5.93 -3.87
N TRP A 162 8.96 6.33 -3.45
CA TRP A 162 9.16 6.99 -2.17
C TRP A 162 9.26 8.49 -2.33
N PHE A 163 8.47 9.22 -1.55
CA PHE A 163 8.54 10.67 -1.43
C PHE A 163 9.28 11.03 -0.13
N PRO A 164 10.58 11.37 -0.16
CA PRO A 164 11.36 11.65 1.05
C PRO A 164 10.98 12.96 1.74
N SER A 165 10.14 13.78 1.11
CA SER A 165 9.69 15.08 1.59
C SER A 165 8.17 15.17 1.46
N ASN A 166 7.59 16.39 1.49
CA ASN A 166 6.16 16.55 1.25
C ASN A 166 5.77 16.02 -0.15
N MET A 167 4.48 15.84 -0.42
CA MET A 167 3.96 15.35 -1.71
C MET A 167 3.24 16.45 -2.51
N THR A 168 3.89 17.60 -2.68
CA THR A 168 3.38 18.71 -3.51
C THR A 168 3.62 18.43 -4.99
N ALA A 169 3.02 19.23 -5.87
CA ALA A 169 3.24 19.12 -7.32
C ALA A 169 4.72 19.17 -7.76
N ASN A 170 5.58 19.87 -7.00
CA ASN A 170 7.01 20.01 -7.30
C ASN A 170 7.90 19.06 -6.49
N SER A 171 7.29 18.16 -5.72
CA SER A 171 8.03 17.26 -4.86
C SER A 171 8.74 16.17 -5.67
N VAL A 172 10.01 15.97 -5.35
CA VAL A 172 10.79 14.88 -5.92
C VAL A 172 10.42 13.55 -5.26
N PHE A 173 10.38 12.49 -6.07
CA PHE A 173 10.23 11.12 -5.61
C PHE A 173 11.39 10.26 -6.10
N ARG A 174 11.55 9.09 -5.49
CA ARG A 174 12.51 8.06 -5.90
C ARG A 174 11.76 6.79 -6.28
N ILE A 175 12.15 6.18 -7.38
CA ILE A 175 11.74 4.81 -7.72
C ILE A 175 12.79 3.88 -7.11
N CYS A 176 12.33 2.99 -6.24
CA CYS A 176 13.19 2.20 -5.38
C CYS A 176 13.46 0.83 -6.01
N GLU A 177 14.59 0.75 -6.71
CA GLU A 177 15.05 -0.44 -7.44
C GLU A 177 16.37 -1.00 -6.87
N GLY A 178 16.82 -0.46 -5.73
CA GLY A 178 18.02 -0.91 -5.05
C GLY A 178 17.83 -2.20 -4.27
N THR A 179 18.72 -2.42 -3.29
CA THR A 179 18.83 -3.69 -2.57
C THR A 179 18.52 -3.55 -1.08
N PRO A 180 17.89 -4.57 -0.46
CA PRO A 180 17.28 -5.73 -1.10
C PRO A 180 16.06 -5.36 -1.96
N MET A 181 15.84 -6.07 -3.08
CA MET A 181 14.73 -5.74 -4.00
C MET A 181 13.39 -5.71 -3.26
N PHE A 182 12.57 -4.70 -3.57
CA PHE A 182 11.27 -4.40 -2.94
C PHE A 182 11.32 -3.93 -1.48
N GLU A 183 12.52 -3.92 -0.87
CA GLU A 183 12.79 -3.51 0.49
C GLU A 183 14.05 -2.61 0.52
N ASP A 184 14.24 -1.76 -0.50
CA ASP A 184 15.45 -0.99 -0.77
C ASP A 184 15.88 -0.10 0.42
N ASN A 185 17.07 -0.35 0.95
CA ASN A 185 17.60 0.40 2.10
C ASN A 185 17.93 1.86 1.78
N ASN A 186 18.03 2.23 0.50
CA ASN A 186 18.27 3.63 0.09
C ASN A 186 16.97 4.43 -0.08
N CYS A 187 15.82 3.79 0.15
CA CYS A 187 14.50 4.40 0.19
C CYS A 187 13.96 4.48 1.62
N SER A 188 12.63 4.46 1.80
CA SER A 188 11.99 4.63 3.11
C SER A 188 12.54 3.66 4.16
N ASN A 189 12.87 2.42 3.76
CA ASN A 189 13.40 1.39 4.65
C ASN A 189 14.68 1.77 5.41
N GLY A 190 15.50 2.67 4.86
CA GLY A 190 16.74 3.13 5.50
C GLY A 190 16.53 4.01 6.73
N TYR A 191 15.31 4.51 6.96
CA TYR A 191 15.02 5.58 7.91
C TYR A 191 14.25 5.12 9.16
N TYR A 192 14.47 3.88 9.60
CA TYR A 192 13.71 3.23 10.68
C TYR A 192 13.64 3.99 12.03
N LEU A 193 14.60 4.88 12.33
CA LEU A 193 14.56 5.73 13.53
C LEU A 193 13.56 6.90 13.43
N HIS A 194 13.13 7.22 12.21
CA HIS A 194 12.28 8.38 11.92
C HIS A 194 10.82 7.99 11.66
N TYR A 195 10.49 6.70 11.72
CA TYR A 195 9.15 6.23 11.40
C TYR A 195 8.08 6.86 12.29
N GLY A 196 6.98 7.28 11.68
CA GLY A 196 5.88 7.93 12.36
C GLY A 196 4.54 7.74 11.67
N VAL A 197 3.46 7.71 12.47
CA VAL A 197 2.09 7.58 11.95
C VAL A 197 1.59 8.89 11.35
N LYS A 198 2.22 10.03 11.63
CA LYS A 198 1.84 11.33 11.07
C LYS A 198 2.01 11.39 9.55
N ASP A 199 3.05 10.75 9.02
CA ASP A 199 3.28 10.71 7.57
C ASP A 199 2.29 9.78 6.86
N HIS A 200 1.71 8.82 7.60
CA HIS A 200 0.72 7.88 7.08
C HIS A 200 -0.63 8.51 6.73
N ILE A 201 -1.03 9.58 7.43
CA ILE A 201 -2.38 10.14 7.28
C ILE A 201 -2.50 11.15 6.13
N ARG A 202 -1.37 11.59 5.55
CA ARG A 202 -1.35 12.63 4.52
C ARG A 202 -0.66 12.14 3.26
N TYR A 203 -1.34 12.23 2.11
CA TYR A 203 -0.80 11.87 0.80
C TYR A 203 -1.25 12.93 -0.21
N PHE A 204 -0.31 13.40 -1.05
CA PHE A 204 -0.55 14.45 -2.05
C PHE A 204 -1.28 15.68 -1.49
N GLU A 205 -0.74 16.23 -0.40
CA GLU A 205 -1.28 17.42 0.28
C GLU A 205 -2.62 17.23 1.00
N HIS A 206 -3.29 16.08 0.86
CA HIS A 206 -4.58 15.79 1.49
C HIS A 206 -4.46 14.91 2.72
N GLU A 207 -5.21 15.21 3.78
CA GLU A 207 -5.47 14.25 4.86
C GLU A 207 -6.47 13.22 4.34
N VAL A 208 -6.01 11.98 4.13
CA VAL A 208 -6.68 11.01 3.25
C VAL A 208 -8.10 10.67 3.74
N SER A 209 -8.31 10.59 5.05
CA SER A 209 -9.62 10.21 5.60
C SER A 209 -10.59 11.37 5.59
N GLU A 210 -10.17 12.55 6.04
CA GLU A 210 -11.01 13.75 6.01
C GLU A 210 -11.37 14.15 4.58
N TYR A 211 -10.40 14.16 3.65
CA TYR A 211 -10.63 14.43 2.24
C TYR A 211 -11.68 13.49 1.64
N GLY A 212 -11.59 12.18 1.95
CA GLY A 212 -12.57 11.19 1.51
C GLY A 212 -13.95 11.36 2.14
N ILE A 213 -14.03 11.67 3.45
CA ILE A 213 -15.29 11.92 4.16
C ILE A 213 -16.01 13.15 3.60
N ASN A 214 -15.24 14.17 3.22
CA ASN A 214 -15.75 15.43 2.67
C ASN A 214 -16.06 15.36 1.17
N GLY A 215 -16.03 14.17 0.56
CA GLY A 215 -16.40 13.99 -0.84
C GLY A 215 -15.31 14.44 -1.82
N CYS A 216 -14.04 14.24 -1.47
CA CYS A 216 -12.86 14.67 -2.23
C CYS A 216 -12.73 16.19 -2.31
N VAL A 217 -12.95 16.85 -1.16
CA VAL A 217 -12.77 18.29 -0.99
C VAL A 217 -12.03 18.51 0.32
N ASP A 218 -11.00 19.35 0.33
CA ASP A 218 -10.31 19.70 1.56
C ASP A 218 -11.24 20.48 2.50
N PRO A 219 -11.16 20.25 3.82
CA PRO A 219 -11.88 21.06 4.79
C PRO A 219 -11.44 22.54 4.66
N PRO A 220 -12.31 23.50 5.02
CA PRO A 220 -11.89 24.90 5.15
C PRO A 220 -10.74 24.98 6.17
N ASP A 221 -9.67 25.71 5.83
CA ASP A 221 -8.53 25.91 6.72
C ASP A 221 -9.01 26.30 8.13
N SER A 222 -8.71 25.46 9.12
CA SER A 222 -9.04 25.73 10.53
C SER A 222 -8.13 26.78 11.17
N ASP A 223 -7.11 27.26 10.46
CA ASP A 223 -6.25 28.37 10.85
C ASP A 223 -6.58 29.64 10.05
N GLY A 224 -7.39 30.51 10.64
CA GLY A 224 -7.65 31.87 10.17
C GLY A 224 -6.43 32.82 10.20
N LEU A 225 -5.20 32.32 10.04
CA LEU A 225 -3.95 33.08 10.13
C LEU A 225 -2.90 32.53 9.16
N SER A 226 -3.02 32.79 7.85
CA SER A 226 -1.87 32.99 6.93
C SER A 226 -2.23 33.29 5.47
N ARG A 227 -3.32 34.04 5.22
CA ARG A 227 -3.46 34.79 3.96
C ARG A 227 -3.47 36.30 4.22
N LEU A 228 -2.39 36.79 4.82
CA LEU A 228 -1.98 38.18 4.59
C LEU A 228 -1.29 38.20 3.23
N GLN A 229 -2.07 38.59 2.21
CA GLN A 229 -1.52 39.07 0.95
C GLN A 229 -0.62 40.26 1.26
N ILE A 230 0.70 40.08 1.21
CA ILE A 230 1.59 41.21 1.00
C ILE A 230 1.52 41.50 -0.49
N ILE A 231 0.66 42.46 -0.82
CA ILE A 231 0.76 43.22 -2.06
C ILE A 231 1.90 44.22 -1.85
N GLN A 232 2.98 44.05 -2.60
CA GLN A 232 3.79 45.18 -3.08
C GLN A 232 3.81 45.11 -4.60
#